data_AF-A0A932G6F9-F1
#
_entry.id   AF-A0A932G6F9-F1
#
_cell.length_a   1.000
_cell.length_b   1.000
_cell.length_c   1.000
_cell.angle_alpha   90.00
_cell.angle_beta   90.00
_cell.angle_gamma   90.00
#
_symmetry.space_group_name_H-M   'P 1'
#
loop_
_entity.id
_entity.type
_entity.pdbx_description
1 polymer ?
#
loop_
_entity_poly.entity_id
_entity_poly.type
_entity_poly.pdbx_seq_one_letter_code
_entity_poly.pdbx_strand_id
1 'polypeptide(L)'
;MGPARLLVLALTLGCAPGERGDDDDSDAGDAGGRDATVGVDAAPAGPCASDSDCDDGIVCTIDHCEQEACTHSPCTDCCDEGLGCIVGYGCGTAPQPCTTDDECGDDTRCTLDRCRDATECEHVPQEALCSSGEICLAALGCIPEPLSECVRDGDCFGDRPCLGTWRCVDEFGCQFVSVLDCDDGDPCTADECRDEEGGCVHGAPEEVCNGADDDCDDEVDEGFECMVGEDAPCVTACGSAGASACGPDCTLGECAPPEELCNDEDDDCDDEVDEGFQCSAGTAEDCATACGSTGSRTCLDDCSWDDCAPPDEVCNGVDDDCDGACDEGDECCAGEVRDCSLMGFDRGAAVCEDDCTGWDSSACSRCGDGTIDQGEECDGENLGGDDCTTVPGDFTSGELACGGDCRFDTGDCERWDPTGSYATDPDVAYSCADPGWGGPLVNFAFDSCAFAAAGGVLNVSCDSVPCQMTGFIDADRDFDVSCLLQGTCDESYALAGAFTDDDTWDATFTATFVGDCLDCVNQSDDLTGAR
;
A
#
# COMPACT_ATOMS: atom_id res chain seq x y z
N MET A 1 -3.28 -5.80 32.76
CA MET A 1 -3.45 -4.34 32.74
C MET A 1 -3.71 -3.92 31.30
N GLY A 2 -4.78 -3.16 31.02
CA GLY A 2 -5.28 -2.84 29.66
C GLY A 2 -4.46 -1.80 28.88
N PRO A 3 -4.98 -1.16 27.79
CA PRO A 3 -6.40 -0.89 27.54
C PRO A 3 -6.95 -1.28 26.15
N ALA A 4 -8.28 -1.29 26.10
CA ALA A 4 -9.14 -1.64 24.98
C ALA A 4 -9.20 -0.56 23.89
N ARG A 5 -9.35 -1.01 22.63
CA ARG A 5 -9.83 -0.19 21.51
C ARG A 5 -11.16 -0.76 21.02
N LEU A 6 -12.16 0.12 21.01
CA LEU A 6 -13.54 -0.11 20.59
C LEU A 6 -13.59 0.02 19.05
N LEU A 7 -13.97 -1.05 18.34
CA LEU A 7 -14.33 -0.98 16.92
C LEU A 7 -15.75 -1.54 16.78
N VAL A 8 -16.65 -0.69 16.29
CA VAL A 8 -18.04 -1.05 15.96
C VAL A 8 -18.02 -1.71 14.58
N LEU A 9 -18.40 -2.99 14.51
CA LEU A 9 -18.66 -3.69 13.25
C LEU A 9 -20.14 -4.10 13.22
N ALA A 10 -20.83 -3.69 12.15
CA ALA A 10 -22.23 -3.96 11.89
C ALA A 10 -22.44 -5.45 11.56
N LEU A 11 -23.42 -6.08 12.22
CA LEU A 11 -23.89 -7.42 11.90
C LEU A 11 -24.81 -7.36 10.67
N THR A 12 -24.44 -8.09 9.61
CA THR A 12 -25.36 -8.61 8.60
C THR A 12 -25.53 -10.11 8.84
N LEU A 13 -26.72 -10.51 9.28
CA LEU A 13 -27.14 -11.90 9.47
C LEU A 13 -27.45 -12.53 8.10
N GLY A 14 -26.57 -13.41 7.63
CA GLY A 14 -26.87 -14.38 6.57
C GLY A 14 -27.34 -15.68 7.20
N CYS A 15 -28.56 -16.10 6.88
CA CYS A 15 -29.17 -17.33 7.36
C CYS A 15 -28.83 -18.48 6.39
N ALA A 16 -28.22 -19.55 6.90
CA ALA A 16 -28.10 -20.83 6.21
C ALA A 16 -29.26 -21.75 6.64
N PRO A 17 -29.83 -22.60 5.76
CA PRO A 17 -30.90 -23.50 6.16
C PRO A 17 -30.33 -24.78 6.79
N GLY A 18 -30.81 -25.08 8.00
CA GLY A 18 -30.57 -26.32 8.72
C GLY A 18 -31.86 -27.13 8.83
N GLU A 19 -31.80 -28.32 8.24
CA GLU A 19 -32.40 -29.61 8.60
C GLU A 19 -33.87 -29.75 9.01
N ARG A 20 -34.47 -30.76 8.35
CA ARG A 20 -35.80 -31.35 8.57
C ARG A 20 -35.92 -31.90 9.99
N GLY A 21 -37.05 -31.61 10.62
CA GLY A 21 -37.57 -32.34 11.77
C GLY A 21 -39.06 -32.57 11.57
N ASP A 22 -39.41 -33.84 11.34
CA ASP A 22 -40.75 -34.39 11.51
C ASP A 22 -41.18 -34.26 12.99
N ASP A 23 -42.44 -33.88 13.24
CA ASP A 23 -43.24 -34.33 14.40
C ASP A 23 -44.72 -33.90 14.22
N ASP A 24 -45.52 -34.90 13.84
CA ASP A 24 -46.83 -35.31 14.38
C ASP A 24 -47.90 -34.29 14.88
N ASP A 25 -49.07 -34.42 14.22
CA ASP A 25 -50.42 -34.58 14.79
C ASP A 25 -51.09 -33.44 15.60
N SER A 26 -52.21 -32.91 15.09
CA SER A 26 -53.57 -33.15 15.64
C SER A 26 -54.58 -32.01 15.35
N ASP A 27 -55.62 -32.34 14.57
CA ASP A 27 -57.04 -31.97 14.71
C ASP A 27 -57.48 -30.48 14.85
N ALA A 28 -58.24 -29.99 13.87
CA ALA A 28 -59.72 -30.01 13.91
C ALA A 28 -60.40 -28.97 12.99
N GLY A 29 -61.38 -29.44 12.20
CA GLY A 29 -62.58 -28.69 11.79
C GLY A 29 -62.54 -28.08 10.39
N ASP A 30 -63.23 -28.66 9.39
CA ASP A 30 -64.64 -28.34 9.02
C ASP A 30 -64.70 -27.04 8.20
N ALA A 31 -65.21 -26.94 6.96
CA ALA A 31 -65.99 -27.78 6.08
C ALA A 31 -65.66 -27.32 4.63
N GLY A 32 -65.65 -28.19 3.63
CA GLY A 32 -66.84 -28.36 2.79
C GLY A 32 -66.82 -27.45 1.56
N GLY A 33 -66.29 -27.95 0.45
CA GLY A 33 -66.46 -27.34 -0.86
C GLY A 33 -67.92 -27.28 -1.30
N ARG A 34 -68.26 -26.25 -2.07
CA ARG A 34 -69.42 -26.08 -2.98
C ARG A 34 -68.99 -25.00 -3.98
N ASP A 35 -68.66 -25.32 -5.23
CA ASP A 35 -69.61 -25.39 -6.35
C ASP A 35 -70.94 -24.67 -6.11
N ALA A 36 -71.08 -23.45 -6.67
CA ALA A 36 -72.37 -22.85 -6.98
C ALA A 36 -72.20 -21.68 -7.95
N THR A 37 -72.49 -21.96 -9.21
CA THR A 37 -73.03 -21.03 -10.22
C THR A 37 -74.10 -20.09 -9.65
N VAL A 38 -73.98 -18.77 -9.82
CA VAL A 38 -75.07 -17.77 -9.93
C VAL A 38 -74.44 -16.52 -10.59
N GLY A 39 -74.90 -15.90 -11.67
CA GLY A 39 -76.26 -15.74 -12.14
C GLY A 39 -76.83 -14.39 -11.68
N VAL A 40 -76.39 -13.30 -12.31
CA VAL A 40 -77.09 -12.00 -12.48
C VAL A 40 -77.87 -11.43 -11.28
N ASP A 41 -77.40 -10.30 -10.75
CA ASP A 41 -78.23 -9.11 -10.52
C ASP A 41 -77.33 -7.94 -10.09
N ALA A 42 -77.13 -6.97 -10.99
CA ALA A 42 -76.52 -5.70 -10.64
C ALA A 42 -77.40 -5.00 -9.58
N ALA A 43 -76.93 -4.95 -8.33
CA ALA A 43 -77.60 -4.20 -7.27
C ALA A 43 -77.40 -2.69 -7.50
N PRO A 44 -78.48 -1.88 -7.51
CA PRO A 44 -78.38 -0.45 -7.72
C PRO A 44 -77.92 0.24 -6.43
N ALA A 45 -77.21 1.37 -6.58
CA ALA A 45 -76.75 2.26 -5.52
C ALA A 45 -77.86 2.58 -4.48
N GLY A 46 -77.90 1.79 -3.41
CA GLY A 46 -78.77 1.93 -2.24
C GLY A 46 -77.97 1.81 -0.94
N PRO A 47 -78.54 2.22 0.21
CA PRO A 47 -77.83 2.22 1.48
C PRO A 47 -77.47 0.79 1.94
N CYS A 48 -76.18 0.53 2.17
CA CYS A 48 -75.68 -0.76 2.66
C CYS A 48 -75.81 -0.88 4.19
N ALA A 49 -75.98 -2.10 4.71
CA ALA A 49 -76.06 -2.37 6.15
C ALA A 49 -74.86 -3.18 6.69
N SER A 50 -74.13 -3.88 5.82
CA SER A 50 -72.94 -4.67 6.11
C SER A 50 -72.02 -4.76 4.89
N ASP A 51 -70.76 -5.13 5.11
CA ASP A 51 -69.74 -5.29 4.06
C ASP A 51 -70.18 -6.29 2.97
N SER A 52 -70.87 -7.37 3.36
CA SER A 52 -71.43 -8.36 2.41
C SER A 52 -72.55 -7.81 1.51
N ASP A 53 -73.19 -6.70 1.89
CA ASP A 53 -74.16 -6.03 1.03
C ASP A 53 -73.48 -5.15 -0.04
N CYS A 54 -72.17 -4.94 0.11
CA CYS A 54 -71.32 -4.20 -0.82
C CYS A 54 -70.45 -5.12 -1.69
N ASP A 55 -70.65 -6.43 -1.66
CA ASP A 55 -69.88 -7.36 -2.50
C ASP A 55 -70.15 -7.07 -3.98
N ASP A 56 -69.11 -6.63 -4.71
CA ASP A 56 -69.19 -6.34 -6.15
C ASP A 56 -68.86 -7.56 -7.02
N GLY A 57 -68.61 -8.72 -6.40
CA GLY A 57 -68.30 -9.99 -7.05
C GLY A 57 -66.85 -10.10 -7.53
N ILE A 58 -66.00 -9.14 -7.19
CA ILE A 58 -64.61 -9.10 -7.65
C ILE A 58 -63.70 -9.54 -6.50
N VAL A 59 -63.09 -10.72 -6.64
CA VAL A 59 -62.35 -11.39 -5.56
C VAL A 59 -61.16 -10.57 -5.02
N CYS A 60 -60.63 -9.62 -5.79
CA CYS A 60 -59.46 -8.82 -5.42
C CYS A 60 -59.79 -7.43 -4.83
N THR A 61 -61.07 -7.08 -4.68
CA THR A 61 -61.51 -5.85 -4.00
C THR A 61 -61.95 -6.15 -2.56
N ILE A 62 -61.62 -5.23 -1.65
CA ILE A 62 -62.14 -5.24 -0.29
C ILE A 62 -63.35 -4.31 -0.26
N ASP A 63 -64.51 -4.91 -0.03
CA ASP A 63 -65.79 -4.21 0.01
C ASP A 63 -66.17 -3.84 1.44
N HIS A 64 -66.32 -2.55 1.68
CA HIS A 64 -66.68 -2.02 2.99
C HIS A 64 -67.94 -1.16 2.92
N CYS A 65 -68.82 -1.37 3.89
CA CYS A 65 -69.98 -0.54 4.11
C CYS A 65 -69.73 0.48 5.23
N GLU A 66 -69.59 1.75 4.87
CA GLU A 66 -69.45 2.84 5.83
C GLU A 66 -70.61 3.84 5.73
N GLN A 67 -71.35 4.02 6.84
CA GLN A 67 -72.43 5.02 6.94
C GLN A 67 -73.42 4.97 5.77
N GLU A 68 -73.91 3.77 5.45
CA GLU A 68 -74.88 3.53 4.38
C GLU A 68 -74.31 3.79 2.96
N ALA A 69 -72.99 3.79 2.77
CA ALA A 69 -72.34 3.89 1.46
C ALA A 69 -71.29 2.78 1.28
N CYS A 70 -71.32 2.11 0.12
CA CYS A 70 -70.32 1.12 -0.24
C CYS A 70 -69.04 1.78 -0.75
N THR A 71 -67.91 1.26 -0.30
CA THR A 71 -66.58 1.55 -0.84
C THR A 71 -65.90 0.24 -1.22
N HIS A 72 -65.23 0.24 -2.37
CA HIS A 72 -64.54 -0.93 -2.92
C HIS A 72 -63.09 -0.53 -3.15
N SER A 73 -62.15 -1.14 -2.44
CA SER A 73 -60.73 -0.78 -2.51
C SER A 73 -59.89 -1.97 -3.00
N PRO A 74 -59.03 -1.80 -4.02
CA PRO A 74 -58.19 -2.89 -4.50
C PRO A 74 -57.21 -3.34 -3.42
N CYS A 75 -57.07 -4.66 -3.21
CA CYS A 75 -56.04 -5.22 -2.35
C CYS A 75 -54.91 -5.86 -3.15
N THR A 76 -53.68 -5.43 -2.87
CA THR A 76 -52.48 -5.84 -3.61
C THR A 76 -52.04 -7.27 -3.29
N ASP A 77 -52.38 -7.79 -2.11
CA ASP A 77 -51.96 -9.12 -1.63
C ASP A 77 -53.06 -10.19 -1.82
N CYS A 78 -54.15 -9.84 -2.50
CA CYS A 78 -55.26 -10.75 -2.76
C CYS A 78 -55.13 -11.53 -4.07
N CYS A 79 -54.07 -11.27 -4.83
CA CYS A 79 -53.74 -11.94 -6.08
C CYS A 79 -52.42 -12.70 -5.95
N ASP A 80 -52.26 -13.79 -6.70
CA ASP A 80 -51.01 -14.57 -6.74
C ASP A 80 -49.82 -13.70 -7.19
N GLU A 81 -48.59 -14.11 -6.82
CA GLU A 81 -47.38 -13.32 -7.08
C GLU A 81 -47.23 -12.97 -8.57
N GLY A 82 -47.20 -11.67 -8.90
CA GLY A 82 -47.07 -11.15 -10.26
C GLY A 82 -48.38 -10.66 -10.91
N LEU A 83 -49.52 -10.85 -10.26
CA LEU A 83 -50.83 -10.36 -10.71
C LEU A 83 -51.25 -9.11 -9.92
N GLY A 84 -51.88 -8.14 -10.60
CA GLY A 84 -52.43 -6.93 -9.99
C GLY A 84 -53.95 -7.02 -9.85
N CYS A 85 -54.50 -6.38 -8.81
CA CYS A 85 -55.95 -6.23 -8.74
C CYS A 85 -56.44 -5.13 -9.68
N ILE A 86 -57.21 -5.51 -10.69
CA ILE A 86 -57.84 -4.60 -11.65
C ILE A 86 -59.30 -4.40 -11.21
N VAL A 87 -59.60 -3.22 -10.64
CA VAL A 87 -60.95 -2.86 -10.18
C VAL A 87 -61.93 -2.96 -11.35
N GLY A 88 -62.89 -3.87 -11.27
CA GLY A 88 -63.84 -4.20 -12.35
C GLY A 88 -63.66 -5.58 -13.00
N TYR A 89 -62.45 -6.18 -12.91
CA TYR A 89 -62.07 -7.36 -13.70
C TYR A 89 -61.42 -8.51 -12.89
N GLY A 90 -60.89 -8.23 -11.68
CA GLY A 90 -60.28 -9.26 -10.82
C GLY A 90 -58.75 -9.30 -10.87
N CYS A 91 -58.17 -10.41 -10.42
CA CYS A 91 -56.72 -10.65 -10.44
C CYS A 91 -56.25 -11.01 -11.85
N GLY A 92 -55.36 -10.21 -12.43
CA GLY A 92 -54.80 -10.46 -13.75
C GLY A 92 -53.45 -9.76 -13.93
N THR A 93 -52.74 -10.11 -15.01
CA THR A 93 -51.56 -9.35 -15.43
C THR A 93 -51.99 -7.94 -15.79
N ALA A 94 -51.28 -6.92 -15.29
CA ALA A 94 -51.61 -5.52 -15.59
C ALA A 94 -51.81 -5.33 -17.11
N PRO A 95 -52.83 -4.58 -17.55
CA PRO A 95 -53.15 -4.45 -18.97
C PRO A 95 -51.91 -4.00 -19.75
N GLN A 96 -51.64 -4.67 -20.88
CA GLN A 96 -50.52 -4.33 -21.75
C GLN A 96 -50.67 -2.85 -22.16
N PRO A 97 -49.72 -1.97 -21.81
CA PRO A 97 -49.81 -0.57 -22.18
C PRO A 97 -49.59 -0.46 -23.69
N CYS A 98 -50.63 -0.04 -24.40
CA CYS A 98 -50.59 0.17 -25.85
C CYS A 98 -50.48 1.66 -26.20
N THR A 99 -49.94 1.94 -27.38
CA THR A 99 -49.94 3.30 -27.96
C THR A 99 -50.69 3.37 -29.27
N THR A 100 -50.91 2.22 -29.92
CA THR A 100 -51.63 2.08 -31.17
C THR A 100 -52.53 0.83 -31.14
N ASP A 101 -53.56 0.82 -31.98
CA ASP A 101 -54.49 -0.31 -32.09
C ASP A 101 -53.78 -1.60 -32.59
N ASP A 102 -52.75 -1.47 -33.45
CA ASP A 102 -51.97 -2.61 -33.96
C ASP A 102 -51.17 -3.34 -32.88
N GLU A 103 -50.80 -2.66 -31.78
CA GLU A 103 -50.10 -3.26 -30.64
C GLU A 103 -51.01 -4.10 -29.75
N CYS A 104 -52.33 -3.99 -29.94
CA CYS A 104 -53.34 -4.72 -29.18
C CYS A 104 -53.86 -5.98 -29.90
N GLY A 105 -53.24 -6.45 -30.98
CA GLY A 105 -53.73 -7.66 -31.65
C GLY A 105 -53.67 -8.90 -30.75
N ASP A 106 -54.78 -9.63 -30.62
CA ASP A 106 -54.86 -10.93 -29.92
C ASP A 106 -54.88 -12.13 -30.89
N ASP A 107 -54.48 -11.90 -32.14
CA ASP A 107 -54.54 -12.84 -33.27
C ASP A 107 -55.94 -13.44 -33.55
N THR A 108 -56.98 -12.92 -32.90
CA THR A 108 -58.36 -13.36 -33.11
C THR A 108 -59.00 -12.50 -34.18
N ARG A 109 -59.11 -13.02 -35.41
CA ARG A 109 -59.59 -12.26 -36.60
C ARG A 109 -60.88 -11.45 -36.46
N CYS A 110 -61.71 -11.72 -35.46
CA CYS A 110 -63.04 -11.13 -35.30
C CYS A 110 -63.20 -10.24 -34.07
N THR A 111 -62.16 -10.09 -33.27
CA THR A 111 -62.06 -9.04 -32.26
C THR A 111 -61.63 -7.77 -32.99
N LEU A 112 -62.26 -6.65 -32.61
CA LEU A 112 -61.72 -5.34 -32.92
C LEU A 112 -60.83 -4.96 -31.76
N ASP A 113 -59.53 -5.07 -32.00
CA ASP A 113 -58.50 -4.72 -31.05
C ASP A 113 -58.25 -3.23 -31.09
N ARG A 114 -58.51 -2.54 -29.98
CA ARG A 114 -58.38 -1.09 -29.89
C ARG A 114 -57.62 -0.70 -28.66
N CYS A 115 -56.68 0.22 -28.86
CA CYS A 115 -56.00 0.86 -27.77
C CYS A 115 -56.85 2.00 -27.21
N ARG A 116 -57.42 1.77 -26.02
CA ARG A 116 -58.20 2.75 -25.30
C ARG A 116 -57.30 3.61 -24.43
N ASP A 117 -57.44 4.93 -24.60
CA ASP A 117 -56.78 5.97 -23.80
C ASP A 117 -55.24 5.85 -23.71
N ALA A 118 -54.61 5.12 -24.67
CA ALA A 118 -53.16 4.86 -24.76
C ALA A 118 -52.58 4.13 -23.53
N THR A 119 -53.38 3.31 -22.87
CA THR A 119 -52.96 2.56 -21.67
C THR A 119 -53.62 1.19 -21.54
N GLU A 120 -54.67 0.88 -22.31
CA GLU A 120 -55.47 -0.32 -22.15
C GLU A 120 -55.87 -0.91 -23.50
N CYS A 121 -55.53 -2.18 -23.75
CA CYS A 121 -56.03 -2.91 -24.91
C CYS A 121 -57.45 -3.43 -24.64
N GLU A 122 -58.36 -3.11 -25.56
CA GLU A 122 -59.74 -3.60 -25.56
C GLU A 122 -59.94 -4.51 -26.77
N HIS A 123 -60.36 -5.76 -26.53
CA HIS A 123 -60.60 -6.78 -27.56
C HIS A 123 -62.10 -7.01 -27.69
N VAL A 124 -62.79 -6.22 -28.53
CA VAL A 124 -64.26 -6.27 -28.62
C VAL A 124 -64.68 -7.22 -29.76
N PRO A 125 -65.39 -8.33 -29.49
CA PRO A 125 -65.84 -9.23 -30.55
C PRO A 125 -66.86 -8.53 -31.48
N GLN A 126 -66.64 -8.64 -32.79
CA GLN A 126 -67.51 -8.09 -33.82
C GLN A 126 -67.89 -9.14 -34.87
N GLU A 127 -69.17 -9.54 -34.85
CA GLU A 127 -69.72 -10.51 -35.82
C GLU A 127 -69.57 -10.03 -37.28
N ALA A 128 -69.53 -8.72 -37.51
CA ALA A 128 -69.37 -8.14 -38.85
C ALA A 128 -67.98 -8.41 -39.48
N LEU A 129 -67.00 -8.81 -38.67
CA LEU A 129 -65.66 -9.22 -39.13
C LEU A 129 -65.63 -10.70 -39.56
N CYS A 130 -66.70 -11.45 -39.27
CA CYS A 130 -66.85 -12.84 -39.66
C CYS A 130 -67.61 -13.00 -40.98
N SER A 131 -67.50 -14.19 -41.59
CA SER A 131 -68.27 -14.49 -42.80
C SER A 131 -69.75 -14.67 -42.47
N SER A 132 -70.63 -14.55 -43.47
CA SER A 132 -72.07 -14.70 -43.27
C SER A 132 -72.42 -16.08 -42.68
N GLY A 133 -73.10 -16.12 -41.53
CA GLY A 133 -73.47 -17.35 -40.80
C GLY A 133 -72.46 -17.79 -39.74
N GLU A 134 -71.51 -16.92 -39.39
CA GLU A 134 -70.57 -17.09 -38.29
C GLU A 134 -70.78 -16.01 -37.22
N ILE A 135 -70.50 -16.35 -35.96
CA ILE A 135 -70.43 -15.42 -34.84
C ILE A 135 -68.98 -15.32 -34.35
N CYS A 136 -68.64 -14.20 -33.74
CA CYS A 136 -67.34 -14.03 -33.11
C CYS A 136 -67.38 -14.48 -31.66
N LEU A 137 -66.51 -15.44 -31.31
CA LEU A 137 -66.20 -15.76 -29.92
C LEU A 137 -64.77 -15.31 -29.64
N ALA A 138 -64.58 -14.38 -28.70
CA ALA A 138 -63.25 -13.82 -28.41
C ALA A 138 -62.19 -14.89 -28.07
N ALA A 139 -62.60 -16.06 -27.55
CA ALA A 139 -61.69 -17.15 -27.21
C ALA A 139 -61.38 -18.12 -28.37
N LEU A 140 -62.13 -18.10 -29.48
CA LEU A 140 -62.01 -19.09 -30.58
C LEU A 140 -62.03 -18.47 -31.99
N GLY A 141 -62.23 -17.16 -32.11
CA GLY A 141 -62.43 -16.48 -33.39
C GLY A 141 -63.82 -16.69 -33.98
N CYS A 142 -63.96 -16.55 -35.31
CA CYS A 142 -65.26 -16.78 -35.93
C CYS A 142 -65.57 -18.27 -36.00
N ILE A 143 -66.69 -18.62 -35.40
CA ILE A 143 -67.25 -19.96 -35.43
C ILE A 143 -68.60 -19.93 -36.15
N PRO A 144 -69.08 -21.04 -36.73
CA PRO A 144 -70.43 -21.09 -37.26
C PRO A 144 -71.47 -20.75 -36.18
N GLU A 145 -72.60 -20.19 -36.56
CA GLU A 145 -73.69 -19.89 -35.61
C GLU A 145 -74.14 -21.16 -34.85
N PRO A 146 -74.16 -21.13 -33.50
CA PRO A 146 -74.63 -22.24 -32.69
C PRO A 146 -76.12 -22.50 -32.93
N LEU A 147 -76.54 -23.76 -32.78
CA LEU A 147 -77.94 -24.14 -32.92
C LEU A 147 -78.79 -23.48 -31.81
N SER A 148 -79.87 -22.81 -32.22
CA SER A 148 -80.83 -22.16 -31.31
C SER A 148 -81.70 -23.16 -30.54
N GLU A 149 -81.77 -24.41 -30.99
CA GLU A 149 -82.47 -25.51 -30.33
C GLU A 149 -81.57 -26.75 -30.32
N CYS A 150 -81.49 -27.43 -29.19
CA CYS A 150 -80.72 -28.65 -28.99
C CYS A 150 -81.48 -29.56 -28.01
N VAL A 151 -81.17 -30.86 -27.98
CA VAL A 151 -81.82 -31.83 -27.05
C VAL A 151 -80.81 -32.41 -26.06
N ARG A 152 -79.53 -32.47 -26.43
CA ARG A 152 -78.41 -32.93 -25.61
C ARG A 152 -77.12 -32.21 -26.03
N ASP A 153 -76.13 -32.18 -25.14
CA ASP A 153 -74.86 -31.47 -25.34
C ASP A 153 -74.16 -31.86 -26.65
N GLY A 154 -74.16 -33.15 -27.01
CA GLY A 154 -73.56 -33.63 -28.26
C GLY A 154 -74.28 -33.23 -29.56
N ASP A 155 -75.38 -32.49 -29.49
CA ASP A 155 -75.99 -31.84 -30.66
C ASP A 155 -75.31 -30.47 -30.95
N CYS A 156 -74.54 -29.95 -30.00
CA CYS A 156 -73.78 -28.71 -30.11
C CYS A 156 -72.35 -29.00 -30.59
N PHE A 157 -72.09 -28.75 -31.88
CA PHE A 157 -70.77 -28.90 -32.52
C PHE A 157 -70.05 -30.25 -32.30
N GLY A 158 -70.80 -31.34 -32.13
CA GLY A 158 -70.26 -32.65 -31.74
C GLY A 158 -69.25 -33.31 -32.69
N ASP A 159 -69.07 -32.79 -33.91
CA ASP A 159 -68.08 -33.25 -34.89
C ASP A 159 -66.82 -32.37 -34.93
N ARG A 160 -66.71 -31.36 -34.05
CA ARG A 160 -65.59 -30.40 -34.01
C ARG A 160 -65.06 -30.21 -32.57
N PRO A 161 -64.29 -31.19 -32.06
CA PRO A 161 -63.74 -31.13 -30.70
C PRO A 161 -62.89 -29.88 -30.45
N CYS A 162 -62.27 -29.29 -31.46
CA CYS A 162 -61.43 -28.10 -31.32
C CYS A 162 -62.20 -26.81 -31.01
N LEU A 163 -63.54 -26.83 -31.13
CA LEU A 163 -64.39 -25.69 -30.75
C LEU A 163 -64.72 -25.67 -29.26
N GLY A 164 -64.07 -26.51 -28.45
CA GLY A 164 -64.26 -26.57 -27.01
C GLY A 164 -65.53 -27.30 -26.59
N THR A 165 -65.88 -27.16 -25.31
CA THR A 165 -67.03 -27.83 -24.73
C THR A 165 -68.27 -26.95 -24.83
N TRP A 166 -69.37 -27.53 -25.33
CA TRP A 166 -70.67 -26.87 -25.46
C TRP A 166 -71.75 -27.63 -24.70
N ARG A 167 -72.63 -26.88 -24.04
CA ARG A 167 -73.76 -27.42 -23.29
C ARG A 167 -75.08 -27.01 -23.93
N CYS A 168 -75.99 -27.96 -24.02
CA CYS A 168 -77.34 -27.70 -24.46
C CYS A 168 -78.19 -27.16 -23.30
N VAL A 169 -78.83 -26.00 -23.51
CA VAL A 169 -79.76 -25.41 -22.56
C VAL A 169 -81.13 -25.26 -23.21
N ASP A 170 -82.16 -25.88 -22.64
CA ASP A 170 -83.51 -26.03 -23.22
C ASP A 170 -84.14 -24.72 -23.75
N GLU A 171 -83.82 -23.58 -23.13
CA GLU A 171 -84.38 -22.26 -23.49
C GLU A 171 -83.39 -21.37 -24.28
N PHE A 172 -82.10 -21.68 -24.25
CA PHE A 172 -81.02 -20.82 -24.77
C PHE A 172 -80.17 -21.48 -25.87
N GLY A 173 -80.50 -22.72 -26.27
CA GLY A 173 -79.76 -23.45 -27.29
C GLY A 173 -78.36 -23.85 -26.83
N CYS A 174 -77.43 -23.99 -27.79
CA CYS A 174 -76.06 -24.36 -27.51
C CYS A 174 -75.27 -23.20 -26.88
N GLN A 175 -74.76 -23.43 -25.67
CA GLN A 175 -74.00 -22.47 -24.88
C GLN A 175 -72.55 -22.93 -24.74
N PHE A 176 -71.60 -22.01 -24.92
CA PHE A 176 -70.17 -22.28 -24.76
C PHE A 176 -69.83 -22.46 -23.27
N VAL A 177 -69.02 -23.46 -22.94
CA VAL A 177 -68.59 -23.75 -21.57
C VAL A 177 -67.13 -23.39 -21.37
N SER A 178 -66.25 -23.95 -22.20
CA SER A 178 -64.81 -23.75 -22.10
C SER A 178 -64.11 -24.04 -23.41
N VAL A 179 -62.96 -23.41 -23.62
CA VAL A 179 -62.03 -23.79 -24.69
C VAL A 179 -61.51 -25.21 -24.45
N LEU A 180 -61.14 -25.90 -25.52
CA LEU A 180 -60.33 -27.11 -25.43
C LEU A 180 -58.88 -26.66 -25.31
N ASP A 181 -58.26 -26.99 -24.18
CA ASP A 181 -56.83 -26.80 -23.96
C ASP A 181 -56.12 -28.11 -24.32
N CYS A 182 -55.15 -28.01 -25.24
CA CYS A 182 -54.38 -29.14 -25.71
C CYS A 182 -52.96 -29.16 -25.16
N ASP A 183 -52.60 -28.28 -24.23
CA ASP A 183 -51.33 -28.35 -23.52
C ASP A 183 -51.29 -29.63 -22.65
N ASP A 184 -50.36 -30.55 -22.95
CA ASP A 184 -50.13 -31.76 -22.15
C ASP A 184 -49.09 -31.58 -21.04
N GLY A 185 -48.51 -30.38 -20.95
CA GLY A 185 -47.46 -30.01 -20.03
C GLY A 185 -46.06 -30.41 -20.49
N ASP A 186 -45.90 -30.95 -21.70
CA ASP A 186 -44.60 -31.23 -22.31
C ASP A 186 -44.20 -30.12 -23.29
N PRO A 187 -43.26 -29.24 -22.90
CA PRO A 187 -42.85 -28.11 -23.73
C PRO A 187 -42.10 -28.50 -25.01
N CYS A 188 -41.68 -29.76 -25.14
CA CYS A 188 -41.00 -30.26 -26.34
C CYS A 188 -41.98 -30.63 -27.45
N THR A 189 -43.21 -31.00 -27.11
CA THR A 189 -44.21 -31.37 -28.11
C THR A 189 -44.96 -30.16 -28.66
N ALA A 190 -45.32 -30.22 -29.94
CA ALA A 190 -46.23 -29.24 -30.52
C ALA A 190 -47.68 -29.63 -30.22
N ASP A 191 -48.32 -28.88 -29.32
CA ASP A 191 -49.72 -29.04 -28.95
C ASP A 191 -50.65 -28.40 -29.98
N GLU A 192 -51.28 -29.22 -30.81
CA GLU A 192 -52.25 -28.75 -31.79
C GLU A 192 -53.59 -29.44 -31.60
N CYS A 193 -54.68 -28.71 -31.85
CA CYS A 193 -55.98 -29.35 -31.99
C CYS A 193 -56.28 -29.63 -33.47
N ARG A 194 -56.57 -30.89 -33.80
CA ARG A 194 -56.96 -31.31 -35.15
C ARG A 194 -58.29 -32.06 -35.12
N ASP A 195 -59.33 -31.41 -35.65
CA ASP A 195 -60.69 -31.98 -35.74
C ASP A 195 -60.71 -33.33 -36.48
N GLU A 196 -59.86 -33.50 -37.50
CA GLU A 196 -59.76 -34.75 -38.30
C GLU A 196 -59.17 -35.93 -37.50
N GLU A 197 -58.34 -35.64 -36.49
CA GLU A 197 -57.71 -36.63 -35.61
C GLU A 197 -58.52 -36.83 -34.31
N GLY A 198 -59.63 -36.09 -34.18
CA GLY A 198 -60.59 -36.24 -33.09
C GLY A 198 -60.27 -35.45 -31.83
N GLY A 199 -59.40 -34.44 -31.90
CA GLY A 199 -59.07 -33.56 -30.77
C GLY A 199 -57.59 -33.17 -30.72
N CYS A 200 -57.05 -33.12 -29.51
CA CYS A 200 -55.65 -32.77 -29.28
C CYS A 200 -54.70 -33.82 -29.86
N VAL A 201 -53.66 -33.33 -30.53
CA VAL A 201 -52.53 -34.09 -31.00
C VAL A 201 -51.25 -33.46 -30.47
N HIS A 202 -50.32 -34.31 -30.04
CA HIS A 202 -49.04 -33.91 -29.49
C HIS A 202 -48.00 -34.63 -30.34
N GLY A 203 -47.34 -33.87 -31.22
CA GLY A 203 -46.36 -34.40 -32.17
C GLY A 203 -44.99 -33.83 -31.88
N ALA A 204 -44.01 -34.71 -31.70
CA ALA A 204 -42.61 -34.33 -31.76
C ALA A 204 -42.16 -34.26 -33.24
N PRO A 205 -41.43 -33.21 -33.65
CA PRO A 205 -40.82 -33.13 -34.97
C PRO A 205 -39.74 -34.21 -35.20
N GLU A 206 -39.15 -34.25 -36.41
CA GLU A 206 -37.94 -35.07 -36.65
C GLU A 206 -36.73 -34.34 -36.09
N GLU A 207 -35.77 -35.09 -35.55
CA GLU A 207 -34.53 -34.53 -34.99
C GLU A 207 -33.75 -33.71 -36.03
N VAL A 208 -33.34 -32.50 -35.65
CA VAL A 208 -32.46 -31.67 -36.47
C VAL A 208 -31.25 -31.19 -35.68
N CYS A 209 -30.09 -31.22 -36.33
CA CYS A 209 -28.85 -30.74 -35.75
C CYS A 209 -28.92 -29.26 -35.36
N ASN A 210 -29.25 -28.96 -34.11
CA ASN A 210 -29.43 -27.60 -33.60
C ASN A 210 -29.01 -27.44 -32.13
N GLY A 211 -28.63 -28.52 -31.45
CA GLY A 211 -28.27 -28.51 -30.03
C GLY A 211 -29.45 -28.56 -29.07
N ALA A 212 -30.64 -28.92 -29.55
CA ALA A 212 -31.83 -29.21 -28.78
C ALA A 212 -32.31 -30.63 -29.09
N ASP A 213 -33.06 -31.20 -28.16
CA ASP A 213 -33.84 -32.42 -28.35
C ASP A 213 -35.13 -32.00 -29.07
N ASP A 214 -35.21 -32.23 -30.39
CA ASP A 214 -36.37 -31.86 -31.20
C ASP A 214 -37.38 -33.02 -31.31
N ASP A 215 -36.95 -34.28 -31.21
CA ASP A 215 -37.83 -35.44 -31.30
C ASP A 215 -38.35 -35.99 -29.95
N CYS A 216 -37.95 -35.33 -28.86
CA CYS A 216 -38.40 -35.51 -27.49
C CYS A 216 -38.09 -36.90 -26.92
N ASP A 217 -36.90 -37.43 -27.21
CA ASP A 217 -36.46 -38.74 -26.75
C ASP A 217 -35.44 -38.72 -25.59
N ASP A 218 -35.16 -37.52 -25.04
CA ASP A 218 -34.16 -37.20 -24.03
C ASP A 218 -32.69 -37.29 -24.51
N GLU A 219 -32.45 -37.55 -25.80
CA GLU A 219 -31.15 -37.39 -26.45
C GLU A 219 -31.11 -36.07 -27.24
N VAL A 220 -29.91 -35.54 -27.50
CA VAL A 220 -29.74 -34.27 -28.23
C VAL A 220 -28.89 -34.56 -29.46
N ASP A 221 -29.35 -34.12 -30.62
CA ASP A 221 -28.67 -34.32 -31.91
C ASP A 221 -28.25 -35.79 -32.15
N GLU A 222 -29.09 -36.75 -31.78
CA GLU A 222 -28.82 -38.17 -31.98
C GLU A 222 -28.97 -38.60 -33.45
N GLY A 223 -28.25 -39.66 -33.83
CA GLY A 223 -28.18 -40.10 -35.22
C GLY A 223 -27.27 -39.25 -36.14
N PHE A 224 -26.66 -38.17 -35.63
CA PHE A 224 -25.60 -37.40 -36.30
C PHE A 224 -24.18 -37.89 -35.92
N GLU A 225 -23.12 -37.30 -36.51
CA GLU A 225 -21.73 -37.71 -36.24
C GLU A 225 -21.25 -37.27 -34.84
N CYS A 226 -21.77 -36.15 -34.34
CA CYS A 226 -21.48 -35.57 -33.03
C CYS A 226 -22.59 -34.57 -32.64
N MET A 227 -22.68 -34.21 -31.35
CA MET A 227 -23.63 -33.21 -30.85
C MET A 227 -23.09 -31.79 -31.04
N VAL A 228 -23.95 -30.82 -31.38
CA VAL A 228 -23.52 -29.43 -31.63
C VAL A 228 -22.79 -28.87 -30.40
N GLY A 229 -21.58 -28.37 -30.62
CA GLY A 229 -20.77 -27.76 -29.56
C GLY A 229 -20.06 -28.76 -28.63
N GLU A 230 -20.15 -30.07 -28.90
CA GLU A 230 -19.33 -31.07 -28.24
C GLU A 230 -17.93 -31.14 -28.87
N ASP A 231 -16.91 -31.36 -28.03
CA ASP A 231 -15.53 -31.58 -28.46
C ASP A 231 -15.21 -33.08 -28.51
N ALA A 232 -14.76 -33.57 -29.67
CA ALA A 232 -14.28 -34.94 -29.82
C ALA A 232 -12.74 -35.01 -29.80
N PRO A 233 -12.15 -36.03 -29.14
CA PRO A 233 -10.70 -36.20 -29.12
C PRO A 233 -10.18 -36.61 -30.50
N CYS A 234 -9.07 -36.02 -30.90
CA CYS A 234 -8.39 -36.31 -32.17
C CYS A 234 -6.87 -36.35 -31.98
N VAL A 235 -6.16 -36.81 -33.02
CA VAL A 235 -4.69 -36.76 -33.06
C VAL A 235 -4.31 -35.72 -34.10
N THR A 236 -3.48 -34.75 -33.70
CA THR A 236 -3.03 -33.65 -34.55
C THR A 236 -2.05 -34.13 -35.63
N ALA A 237 -1.64 -33.23 -36.52
CA ALA A 237 -0.66 -33.55 -37.56
C ALA A 237 0.74 -33.86 -36.99
N CYS A 238 1.11 -33.26 -35.85
CA CYS A 238 2.37 -33.49 -35.16
C CYS A 238 2.33 -34.69 -34.19
N GLY A 239 1.13 -35.16 -33.81
CA GLY A 239 0.94 -36.38 -33.01
C GLY A 239 0.49 -36.13 -31.57
N SER A 240 0.30 -34.86 -31.18
CA SER A 240 -0.31 -34.44 -29.92
C SER A 240 -1.81 -34.76 -29.85
N ALA A 241 -2.36 -34.78 -28.63
CA ALA A 241 -3.78 -35.03 -28.39
C ALA A 241 -4.57 -33.71 -28.56
N GLY A 242 -5.31 -33.59 -29.66
CA GLY A 242 -6.12 -32.41 -29.98
C GLY A 242 -7.60 -32.61 -29.72
N ALA A 243 -8.37 -31.54 -29.97
CA ALA A 243 -9.83 -31.54 -29.93
C ALA A 243 -10.42 -31.05 -31.25
N SER A 244 -11.46 -31.72 -31.74
CA SER A 244 -12.26 -31.28 -32.89
C SER A 244 -13.63 -30.87 -32.40
N ALA A 245 -13.97 -29.60 -32.54
CA ALA A 245 -15.30 -29.10 -32.20
C ALA A 245 -16.32 -29.60 -33.23
N CYS A 246 -17.48 -30.05 -32.74
CA CYS A 246 -18.61 -30.38 -33.58
C CYS A 246 -19.28 -29.10 -34.09
N GLY A 247 -19.32 -28.94 -35.42
CA GLY A 247 -19.89 -27.76 -36.08
C GLY A 247 -21.42 -27.74 -36.07
N PRO A 248 -22.02 -26.66 -36.59
CA PRO A 248 -23.49 -26.51 -36.67
C PRO A 248 -24.16 -27.47 -37.67
N ASP A 249 -23.37 -28.21 -38.45
CA ASP A 249 -23.85 -29.26 -39.36
C ASP A 249 -23.70 -30.67 -38.73
N CYS A 250 -23.38 -30.75 -37.43
CA CYS A 250 -23.12 -31.99 -36.67
C CYS A 250 -22.05 -32.88 -37.32
N THR A 251 -21.03 -32.21 -37.85
CA THR A 251 -19.82 -32.83 -38.41
C THR A 251 -18.61 -32.34 -37.63
N LEU A 252 -17.66 -33.23 -37.40
CA LEU A 252 -16.40 -32.88 -36.75
C LEU A 252 -15.59 -31.92 -37.62
N GLY A 253 -15.13 -30.83 -37.01
CA GLY A 253 -14.22 -29.86 -37.64
C GLY A 253 -12.80 -30.40 -37.82
N GLU A 254 -11.89 -29.51 -38.18
CA GLU A 254 -10.46 -29.81 -38.17
C GLU A 254 -9.97 -30.00 -36.72
N CYS A 255 -9.02 -30.91 -36.54
CA CYS A 255 -8.40 -31.16 -35.24
C CYS A 255 -7.57 -29.94 -34.82
N ALA A 256 -8.02 -29.23 -33.80
CA ALA A 256 -7.26 -28.15 -33.20
C ALA A 256 -6.21 -28.74 -32.26
N PRO A 257 -4.95 -28.33 -32.37
CA PRO A 257 -3.93 -28.74 -31.43
C PRO A 257 -4.14 -28.06 -30.06
N PRO A 258 -3.67 -28.69 -28.97
CA PRO A 258 -3.73 -28.11 -27.63
C PRO A 258 -2.84 -26.86 -27.49
N GLU A 259 -2.93 -26.18 -26.34
CA GLU A 259 -1.93 -25.18 -25.97
C GLU A 259 -0.58 -25.86 -25.67
N GLU A 260 0.51 -25.16 -25.97
CA GLU A 260 1.86 -25.59 -25.67
C GLU A 260 2.07 -25.97 -24.20
N LEU A 261 2.80 -27.06 -23.97
CA LEU A 261 3.21 -27.52 -22.65
C LEU A 261 4.73 -27.61 -22.60
N CYS A 262 5.33 -27.14 -21.51
CA CYS A 262 6.75 -27.31 -21.27
C CYS A 262 7.11 -28.80 -21.08
N ASN A 263 7.45 -29.52 -22.16
CA ASN A 263 7.71 -30.95 -22.13
C ASN A 263 8.73 -31.45 -23.16
N ASP A 264 9.50 -30.54 -23.79
CA ASP A 264 10.46 -30.83 -24.87
C ASP A 264 9.81 -31.39 -26.17
N GLU A 265 8.50 -31.27 -26.35
CA GLU A 265 7.76 -31.63 -27.57
C GLU A 265 7.03 -30.39 -28.14
N ASP A 266 6.61 -30.49 -29.40
CA ASP A 266 5.80 -29.48 -30.11
C ASP A 266 4.32 -29.89 -30.00
N ASP A 267 3.59 -29.29 -29.06
CA ASP A 267 2.22 -29.70 -28.71
C ASP A 267 1.16 -29.00 -29.58
N ASP A 268 1.42 -27.75 -29.97
CA ASP A 268 0.58 -26.84 -30.75
C ASP A 268 0.82 -26.93 -32.27
N CYS A 269 1.83 -27.72 -32.66
CA CYS A 269 2.23 -28.03 -34.03
C CYS A 269 2.71 -26.81 -34.85
N ASP A 270 3.42 -25.85 -34.26
CA ASP A 270 3.94 -24.66 -34.96
C ASP A 270 5.38 -24.79 -35.51
N ASP A 271 6.01 -25.96 -35.38
CA ASP A 271 7.41 -26.29 -35.70
C ASP A 271 8.47 -25.72 -34.73
N GLU A 272 8.08 -25.07 -33.64
CA GLU A 272 8.95 -24.73 -32.50
C GLU A 272 8.65 -25.68 -31.32
N VAL A 273 9.53 -25.67 -30.31
CA VAL A 273 9.40 -26.54 -29.11
C VAL A 273 9.44 -25.65 -27.89
N ASP A 274 8.45 -25.81 -27.00
CA ASP A 274 8.31 -25.05 -25.76
C ASP A 274 8.44 -23.52 -25.97
N GLU A 275 7.80 -22.96 -26.99
CA GLU A 275 7.77 -21.53 -27.23
C GLU A 275 6.71 -20.81 -26.36
N GLY A 276 6.82 -19.48 -26.25
CA GLY A 276 5.98 -18.70 -25.33
C GLY A 276 6.33 -18.82 -23.84
N PHE A 277 7.19 -19.77 -23.45
CA PHE A 277 7.72 -19.90 -22.09
C PHE A 277 8.94 -18.99 -21.83
N GLN A 278 9.34 -18.86 -20.56
CA GLN A 278 10.44 -17.98 -20.17
C GLN A 278 11.82 -18.53 -20.53
N CYS A 279 11.94 -19.85 -20.61
CA CYS A 279 13.17 -20.60 -20.86
C CYS A 279 12.85 -22.05 -21.22
N SER A 280 13.81 -22.77 -21.80
CA SER A 280 13.69 -24.22 -22.01
C SER A 280 14.14 -24.99 -20.77
N ALA A 281 13.41 -26.04 -20.39
CA ALA A 281 13.66 -26.81 -19.17
C ALA A 281 15.12 -27.27 -19.06
N GLY A 282 15.71 -27.14 -17.87
CA GLY A 282 17.08 -27.56 -17.57
C GLY A 282 18.19 -26.64 -18.13
N THR A 283 17.87 -25.56 -18.83
CA THR A 283 18.85 -24.54 -19.21
C THR A 283 19.28 -23.71 -18.01
N ALA A 284 20.51 -23.18 -18.03
CA ALA A 284 21.04 -22.31 -16.97
C ALA A 284 21.45 -20.95 -17.56
N GLU A 285 21.22 -19.89 -16.79
CA GLU A 285 21.57 -18.51 -17.15
C GLU A 285 22.17 -17.77 -15.96
N ASP A 286 23.05 -16.82 -16.25
CA ASP A 286 23.54 -15.84 -15.28
C ASP A 286 22.39 -14.91 -14.84
N CYS A 287 22.39 -14.53 -13.56
CA CYS A 287 21.41 -13.62 -12.98
C CYS A 287 22.08 -12.65 -12.00
N ALA A 288 21.45 -11.49 -11.79
CA ALA A 288 21.93 -10.53 -10.79
C ALA A 288 21.36 -10.91 -9.42
N THR A 289 22.24 -11.03 -8.41
CA THR A 289 21.84 -11.32 -7.03
C THR A 289 21.40 -10.05 -6.29
N ALA A 290 20.87 -10.21 -5.07
CA ALA A 290 20.43 -9.07 -4.25
C ALA A 290 21.57 -8.14 -3.83
N CYS A 291 22.79 -8.68 -3.69
CA CYS A 291 23.99 -7.93 -3.30
C CYS A 291 24.78 -7.38 -4.51
N GLY A 292 24.42 -7.76 -5.74
CA GLY A 292 25.01 -7.23 -6.98
C GLY A 292 26.09 -8.13 -7.61
N SER A 293 26.31 -9.33 -7.07
CA SER A 293 27.12 -10.39 -7.67
C SER A 293 26.38 -11.06 -8.85
N THR A 294 27.12 -11.81 -9.66
CA THR A 294 26.55 -12.59 -10.79
C THR A 294 26.33 -14.03 -10.33
N GLY A 295 25.08 -14.37 -10.03
CA GLY A 295 24.65 -15.71 -9.66
C GLY A 295 24.20 -16.53 -10.88
N SER A 296 23.70 -17.73 -10.62
CA SER A 296 23.16 -18.64 -11.63
C SER A 296 21.74 -19.06 -11.25
N ARG A 297 20.87 -19.18 -12.24
CA ARG A 297 19.54 -19.79 -12.09
C ARG A 297 19.33 -20.88 -13.12
N THR A 298 18.46 -21.83 -12.80
CA THR A 298 18.13 -22.95 -13.69
C THR A 298 16.66 -22.86 -14.06
N CYS A 299 16.34 -23.18 -15.31
CA CYS A 299 14.98 -23.30 -15.78
C CYS A 299 14.39 -24.61 -15.24
N LEU A 300 13.28 -24.49 -14.51
CA LEU A 300 12.56 -25.60 -13.90
C LEU A 300 11.76 -26.38 -14.96
N ASP A 301 11.20 -27.51 -14.54
CA ASP A 301 10.37 -28.38 -15.40
C ASP A 301 9.06 -27.71 -15.87
N ASP A 302 8.69 -26.56 -15.30
CA ASP A 302 7.55 -25.74 -15.73
C ASP A 302 7.96 -24.57 -16.64
N CYS A 303 9.20 -24.62 -17.16
CA CYS A 303 9.81 -23.60 -18.02
C CYS A 303 9.79 -22.19 -17.39
N SER A 304 9.85 -22.15 -16.06
CA SER A 304 10.04 -20.95 -15.26
C SER A 304 11.44 -20.91 -14.66
N TRP A 305 11.95 -19.71 -14.42
CA TRP A 305 13.23 -19.54 -13.73
C TRP A 305 13.07 -19.77 -12.22
N ASP A 306 13.92 -20.62 -11.64
CA ASP A 306 14.08 -20.69 -10.18
C ASP A 306 14.74 -19.40 -9.63
N ASP A 307 14.81 -19.31 -8.30
CA ASP A 307 15.53 -18.26 -7.60
C ASP A 307 17.01 -18.20 -8.04
N CYS A 308 17.54 -16.97 -8.12
CA CYS A 308 18.94 -16.74 -8.45
C CYS A 308 19.83 -17.25 -7.30
N ALA A 309 20.59 -18.32 -7.54
CA ALA A 309 21.57 -18.83 -6.60
C ALA A 309 22.83 -17.94 -6.67
N PRO A 310 23.24 -17.31 -5.56
CA PRO A 310 24.46 -16.52 -5.53
C PRO A 310 25.69 -17.44 -5.68
N PRO A 311 26.81 -16.92 -6.22
CA PRO A 311 28.06 -17.68 -6.35
C PRO A 311 28.69 -17.98 -4.98
N ASP A 312 29.66 -18.90 -4.96
CA ASP A 312 30.52 -19.10 -3.79
C ASP A 312 31.42 -17.87 -3.58
N GLU A 313 31.79 -17.60 -2.32
CA GLU A 313 32.70 -16.52 -1.92
C GLU A 313 34.04 -16.55 -2.66
N VAL A 314 34.49 -15.37 -3.11
CA VAL A 314 35.80 -15.16 -3.70
C VAL A 314 36.47 -13.96 -3.05
N CYS A 315 37.65 -14.16 -2.47
CA CYS A 315 38.50 -13.10 -1.91
C CYS A 315 38.66 -11.89 -2.87
N ASN A 316 37.78 -10.89 -2.71
CA ASN A 316 37.71 -9.70 -3.55
C ASN A 316 37.17 -8.48 -2.80
N GLY A 317 36.80 -8.62 -1.52
CA GLY A 317 36.33 -7.53 -0.67
C GLY A 317 34.86 -7.17 -0.88
N VAL A 318 34.10 -8.08 -1.51
CA VAL A 318 32.65 -7.98 -1.74
C VAL A 318 32.00 -9.24 -1.18
N ASP A 319 30.75 -9.08 -0.72
CA ASP A 319 29.83 -10.16 -0.36
C ASP A 319 29.34 -10.82 -1.66
N ASP A 320 29.90 -11.97 -2.05
CA ASP A 320 29.58 -12.66 -3.30
C ASP A 320 28.37 -13.59 -3.14
N ASP A 321 28.25 -14.24 -1.99
CA ASP A 321 27.20 -15.20 -1.63
C ASP A 321 25.94 -14.55 -1.00
N CYS A 322 26.00 -13.23 -0.78
CA CYS A 322 24.94 -12.39 -0.24
C CYS A 322 24.49 -12.73 1.20
N ASP A 323 25.34 -13.32 2.04
CA ASP A 323 24.98 -13.65 3.43
C ASP A 323 25.15 -12.47 4.42
N GLY A 324 25.85 -11.43 3.99
CA GLY A 324 25.97 -10.15 4.69
C GLY A 324 27.30 -9.88 5.38
N ALA A 325 28.31 -10.74 5.26
CA ALA A 325 29.70 -10.32 5.41
C ALA A 325 30.47 -10.53 4.09
N CYS A 326 31.78 -10.35 4.13
CA CYS A 326 32.63 -10.41 2.94
C CYS A 326 33.70 -11.48 3.13
N ASP A 327 34.00 -12.22 2.07
CA ASP A 327 35.09 -13.19 1.99
C ASP A 327 35.03 -14.26 3.13
N GLU A 328 33.84 -14.74 3.48
CA GLU A 328 33.63 -15.68 4.59
C GLU A 328 34.22 -17.06 4.31
N GLY A 329 35.19 -17.43 5.14
CA GLY A 329 36.00 -18.63 4.93
C GLY A 329 37.48 -18.29 4.86
N ASP A 330 37.80 -17.03 4.60
CA ASP A 330 39.13 -16.45 4.71
C ASP A 330 39.36 -15.75 6.06
N GLU A 331 40.57 -15.24 6.28
CA GLU A 331 40.99 -14.67 7.58
C GLU A 331 40.56 -13.21 7.77
N CYS A 332 40.24 -12.51 6.67
CA CYS A 332 39.81 -11.10 6.63
C CYS A 332 39.19 -10.74 5.27
N CYS A 333 38.47 -9.61 5.20
CA CYS A 333 37.97 -9.13 3.91
C CYS A 333 39.07 -8.40 3.12
N ALA A 334 39.16 -8.63 1.80
CA ALA A 334 40.22 -8.07 0.98
C ALA A 334 40.27 -6.54 1.08
N GLY A 335 41.44 -5.99 1.43
CA GLY A 335 41.64 -4.54 1.60
C GLY A 335 41.01 -3.94 2.86
N GLU A 336 40.42 -4.73 3.75
CA GLU A 336 39.98 -4.28 5.08
C GLU A 336 41.19 -3.71 5.84
N VAL A 337 40.95 -2.65 6.62
CA VAL A 337 41.97 -2.01 7.46
C VAL A 337 41.64 -2.24 8.93
N ARG A 338 42.58 -2.85 9.66
CA ARG A 338 42.47 -3.11 11.10
C ARG A 338 43.51 -2.32 11.87
N ASP A 339 43.12 -1.77 13.01
CA ASP A 339 44.04 -1.11 13.92
C ASP A 339 45.02 -2.13 14.52
N CYS A 340 46.33 -1.85 14.41
CA CYS A 340 47.34 -2.80 14.87
C CYS A 340 47.29 -3.04 16.39
N SER A 341 46.64 -2.18 17.17
CA SER A 341 46.40 -2.41 18.61
C SER A 341 45.57 -3.65 18.90
N LEU A 342 44.68 -4.04 17.98
CA LEU A 342 43.91 -5.29 18.09
C LEU A 342 44.77 -6.53 17.87
N MET A 343 45.96 -6.37 17.28
CA MET A 343 46.94 -7.44 17.01
C MET A 343 48.14 -7.41 17.97
N GLY A 344 48.12 -6.53 18.99
CA GLY A 344 49.19 -6.43 19.99
C GLY A 344 50.41 -5.60 19.55
N PHE A 345 50.18 -4.59 18.71
CA PHE A 345 51.13 -3.50 18.44
C PHE A 345 50.63 -2.21 19.09
N ASP A 346 51.48 -1.20 19.26
CA ASP A 346 51.08 0.02 19.97
C ASP A 346 50.44 1.06 19.04
N ARG A 347 50.75 0.98 17.73
CA ARG A 347 50.14 1.82 16.69
C ARG A 347 50.32 1.25 15.28
N GLY A 348 49.59 1.82 14.32
CA GLY A 348 49.64 1.47 12.91
C GLY A 348 48.31 0.92 12.40
N ALA A 349 48.25 0.64 11.10
CA ALA A 349 47.10 0.02 10.46
C ALA A 349 47.57 -1.18 9.64
N ALA A 350 47.05 -2.37 9.94
CA ALA A 350 47.26 -3.56 9.16
C ALA A 350 46.19 -3.63 8.06
N VAL A 351 46.59 -4.00 6.85
CA VAL A 351 45.68 -4.17 5.72
C VAL A 351 45.56 -5.66 5.41
N CYS A 352 44.36 -6.15 5.15
CA CYS A 352 44.17 -7.52 4.70
C CYS A 352 44.88 -7.72 3.35
N GLU A 353 45.65 -8.79 3.22
CA GLU A 353 46.36 -9.12 1.97
C GLU A 353 45.35 -9.44 0.84
N ASP A 354 45.75 -9.23 -0.41
CA ASP A 354 44.90 -9.46 -1.60
C ASP A 354 44.48 -10.94 -1.77
N ASP A 355 45.09 -11.86 -1.01
CA ASP A 355 44.73 -13.29 -0.99
C ASP A 355 43.90 -13.69 0.25
N CYS A 356 43.53 -12.73 1.09
CA CYS A 356 42.74 -12.89 2.31
C CYS A 356 43.31 -13.91 3.32
N THR A 357 44.56 -14.35 3.13
CA THR A 357 45.19 -15.36 4.00
C THR A 357 45.84 -14.78 5.25
N GLY A 358 45.89 -13.45 5.36
CA GLY A 358 46.53 -12.77 6.48
C GLY A 358 46.49 -11.25 6.41
N TRP A 359 47.07 -10.65 7.44
CA TRP A 359 47.16 -9.20 7.61
C TRP A 359 48.60 -8.72 7.37
N ASP A 360 48.79 -7.79 6.44
CA ASP A 360 50.06 -7.09 6.28
C ASP A 360 50.27 -6.13 7.46
N SER A 361 51.16 -6.53 8.37
CA SER A 361 51.52 -5.80 9.59
C SER A 361 52.79 -4.96 9.45
N SER A 362 53.30 -4.78 8.23
CA SER A 362 54.53 -4.00 7.98
C SER A 362 54.44 -2.53 8.40
N ALA A 363 53.22 -2.00 8.51
CA ALA A 363 52.95 -0.64 9.00
C ALA A 363 52.61 -0.58 10.51
N CYS A 364 52.71 -1.71 11.22
CA CYS A 364 52.51 -1.76 12.67
C CYS A 364 53.84 -1.58 13.41
N SER A 365 53.86 -0.73 14.43
CA SER A 365 55.04 -0.47 15.28
C SER A 365 54.78 -0.81 16.74
N ARG A 366 55.82 -1.22 17.45
CA ARG A 366 55.79 -1.48 18.90
C ARG A 366 56.66 -0.47 19.62
N CYS A 367 56.05 0.20 20.58
CA CYS A 367 56.78 1.10 21.46
C CYS A 367 57.64 0.31 22.45
N GLY A 368 58.91 0.68 22.55
CA GLY A 368 59.90 0.02 23.40
C GLY A 368 60.68 -1.09 22.70
N ASP A 369 60.76 -1.09 21.37
CA ASP A 369 61.53 -2.08 20.59
C ASP A 369 63.02 -1.69 20.40
N GLY A 370 63.39 -0.49 20.83
CA GLY A 370 64.73 0.08 20.80
C GLY A 370 65.05 0.88 19.52
N THR A 371 64.12 0.97 18.57
CA THR A 371 64.27 1.72 17.33
C THR A 371 63.15 2.75 17.16
N ILE A 372 63.47 3.98 16.74
CA ILE A 372 62.45 5.00 16.47
C ILE A 372 61.88 4.73 15.08
N ASP A 373 60.70 4.12 15.05
CA ASP A 373 59.97 3.79 13.82
C ASP A 373 59.24 5.00 13.21
N GLN A 374 58.71 4.82 12.00
CA GLN A 374 57.89 5.85 11.36
C GLN A 374 56.67 6.20 12.23
N GLY A 375 56.64 7.44 12.72
CA GLY A 375 55.58 7.98 13.57
C GLY A 375 55.91 7.99 15.06
N GLU A 376 57.06 7.46 15.50
CA GLU A 376 57.58 7.59 16.88
C GLU A 376 58.30 8.92 17.04
N GLU A 377 58.14 9.55 18.20
CA GLU A 377 59.01 10.66 18.60
C GLU A 377 60.26 10.13 19.33
N CYS A 378 60.11 9.02 20.05
CA CYS A 378 61.15 8.34 20.81
C CYS A 378 60.78 6.86 20.98
N ASP A 379 61.73 6.02 21.41
CA ASP A 379 61.48 4.62 21.79
C ASP A 379 62.29 4.26 23.06
N GLY A 380 61.61 4.16 24.20
CA GLY A 380 62.26 3.83 25.47
C GLY A 380 63.38 4.81 25.86
N GLU A 381 64.63 4.35 25.85
CA GLU A 381 65.81 5.21 26.10
C GLU A 381 66.32 5.92 24.83
N ASN A 382 65.84 5.53 23.66
CA ASN A 382 66.22 6.12 22.38
C ASN A 382 65.36 7.37 22.13
N LEU A 383 65.85 8.53 22.60
CA LEU A 383 65.19 9.82 22.43
C LEU A 383 65.54 10.52 21.11
N GLY A 384 66.20 9.83 20.17
CA GLY A 384 66.55 10.43 18.86
C GLY A 384 67.65 11.50 18.92
N GLY A 385 68.25 11.70 20.10
CA GLY A 385 69.19 12.78 20.38
C GLY A 385 68.54 14.06 20.90
N ASP A 386 67.22 14.06 21.09
CA ASP A 386 66.50 15.15 21.72
C ASP A 386 66.63 15.11 23.26
N ASP A 387 66.64 16.30 23.85
CA ASP A 387 66.53 16.57 25.28
C ASP A 387 65.49 17.69 25.54
N CYS A 388 65.25 18.03 26.81
CA CYS A 388 64.27 19.06 27.18
C CYS A 388 64.48 20.40 26.46
N THR A 389 65.72 20.78 26.13
CA THR A 389 66.02 22.07 25.46
C THR A 389 65.73 22.05 23.96
N THR A 390 65.60 20.86 23.38
CA THR A 390 65.34 20.68 21.94
C THR A 390 63.87 20.39 21.61
N VAL A 391 63.09 19.93 22.58
CA VAL A 391 61.66 19.68 22.41
C VAL A 391 60.83 20.95 22.57
N PRO A 392 59.64 21.04 21.95
CA PRO A 392 58.78 22.21 22.08
C PRO A 392 58.30 22.43 23.53
N GLY A 393 58.43 23.65 24.06
CA GLY A 393 57.81 24.05 25.35
C GLY A 393 58.63 24.97 26.27
N ASP A 394 59.61 25.71 25.74
CA ASP A 394 60.44 26.70 26.45
C ASP A 394 61.13 26.15 27.71
N PHE A 395 61.56 24.89 27.63
CA PHE A 395 62.31 24.24 28.69
C PHE A 395 63.80 24.56 28.59
N THR A 396 64.42 24.81 29.74
CA THR A 396 65.84 25.18 29.85
C THR A 396 66.69 24.08 30.47
N SER A 397 66.06 23.13 31.17
CA SER A 397 66.71 22.03 31.89
C SER A 397 65.72 20.90 32.15
N GLY A 398 66.16 19.85 32.83
CA GLY A 398 65.34 18.70 33.22
C GLY A 398 65.75 17.40 32.52
N GLU A 399 64.95 16.36 32.73
CA GLU A 399 65.13 15.04 32.13
C GLU A 399 63.96 14.75 31.17
N LEU A 400 64.29 14.50 29.90
CA LEU A 400 63.30 14.10 28.90
C LEU A 400 63.15 12.59 28.94
N ALA A 401 61.91 12.09 29.01
CA ALA A 401 61.62 10.67 28.97
C ALA A 401 60.77 10.32 27.73
N CYS A 402 60.74 9.04 27.39
CA CYS A 402 59.81 8.53 26.40
C CYS A 402 58.60 7.88 27.08
N GLY A 403 57.40 8.35 26.76
CA GLY A 403 56.14 7.77 27.23
C GLY A 403 55.90 6.37 26.67
N GLY A 404 55.01 5.61 27.31
CA GLY A 404 54.63 4.26 26.85
C GLY A 404 53.86 4.22 25.53
N ASP A 405 53.55 5.39 24.96
CA ASP A 405 52.94 5.61 23.64
C ASP A 405 53.95 6.15 22.60
N CYS A 406 55.25 6.16 22.95
CA CYS A 406 56.35 6.62 22.10
C CYS A 406 56.23 8.09 21.68
N ARG A 407 55.68 8.89 22.61
CA ARG A 407 55.69 10.34 22.62
C ARG A 407 56.65 10.85 23.69
N PHE A 408 57.20 12.04 23.48
CA PHE A 408 58.02 12.68 24.49
C PHE A 408 57.19 12.98 25.76
N ASP A 409 57.66 12.48 26.90
CA ASP A 409 57.17 12.87 28.22
C ASP A 409 58.01 14.03 28.74
N THR A 410 57.41 15.23 28.71
CA THR A 410 58.05 16.48 29.19
C THR A 410 57.72 16.79 30.64
N GLY A 411 57.16 15.84 31.41
CA GLY A 411 56.73 16.06 32.79
C GLY A 411 57.87 16.46 33.76
N ASP A 412 59.08 15.97 33.48
CA ASP A 412 60.29 16.26 34.25
C ASP A 412 61.19 17.33 33.59
N CYS A 413 60.70 18.00 32.54
CA CYS A 413 61.36 19.16 31.96
C CYS A 413 61.05 20.43 32.75
N GLU A 414 62.08 21.23 33.02
CA GLU A 414 61.99 22.49 33.75
C GLU A 414 61.84 23.65 32.77
N ARG A 415 60.79 24.46 32.95
CA ARG A 415 60.55 25.67 32.15
C ARG A 415 61.40 26.83 32.64
N TRP A 416 61.75 27.73 31.71
CA TRP A 416 62.40 28.99 32.04
C TRP A 416 61.59 29.82 33.05
N ASP A 417 62.23 30.31 34.12
CA ASP A 417 61.63 31.18 35.15
C ASP A 417 62.43 32.49 35.33
N PRO A 418 61.86 33.65 34.95
CA PRO A 418 62.52 34.95 35.11
C PRO A 418 62.52 35.46 36.56
N THR A 419 61.87 34.77 37.51
CA THR A 419 61.77 35.20 38.93
C THR A 419 63.13 35.26 39.62
N GLY A 420 63.56 36.46 40.02
CA GLY A 420 64.87 36.67 40.64
C GLY A 420 65.19 38.15 40.86
N SER A 421 66.37 38.42 41.40
CA SER A 421 66.87 39.79 41.60
C SER A 421 67.94 40.06 40.57
N TYR A 422 67.85 41.19 39.85
CA TYR A 422 68.79 41.58 38.81
C TYR A 422 69.44 42.89 39.19
N ALA A 423 70.77 42.95 39.16
CA ALA A 423 71.52 44.19 39.31
C ALA A 423 71.43 44.99 38.01
N THR A 424 71.10 46.27 38.09
CA THR A 424 70.95 47.16 36.93
C THR A 424 72.25 47.90 36.61
N ASP A 425 72.60 48.03 35.33
CA ASP A 425 73.70 48.88 34.86
C ASP A 425 73.21 49.76 33.69
N PRO A 426 73.29 51.11 33.82
CA PRO A 426 73.75 51.88 34.98
C PRO A 426 72.74 51.93 36.13
N ASP A 427 73.20 52.26 37.35
CA ASP A 427 72.33 52.61 38.47
C ASP A 427 71.47 53.84 38.13
N VAL A 428 70.19 53.82 38.51
CA VAL A 428 69.25 54.93 38.25
C VAL A 428 69.05 55.74 39.53
N ALA A 429 69.10 57.07 39.41
CA ALA A 429 68.78 57.97 40.52
C ALA A 429 68.19 59.30 40.02
N TYR A 430 67.03 59.68 40.55
CA TYR A 430 66.35 60.92 40.18
C TYR A 430 65.66 61.59 41.39
N SER A 431 65.72 62.92 41.43
CA SER A 431 64.99 63.71 42.44
C SER A 431 64.58 65.10 41.91
N CYS A 432 63.37 65.54 42.26
CA CYS A 432 62.84 66.90 42.03
C CYS A 432 62.10 67.40 43.29
N ALA A 433 62.04 68.71 43.55
CA ALA A 433 61.65 69.27 44.87
C ALA A 433 60.75 70.52 44.84
N ASP A 434 60.02 70.74 45.95
CA ASP A 434 59.18 71.92 46.25
C ASP A 434 60.04 73.12 46.75
N PRO A 435 59.85 74.35 46.22
CA PRO A 435 60.60 75.54 46.63
C PRO A 435 60.36 76.04 48.08
N GLY A 436 59.38 75.50 48.81
CA GLY A 436 58.86 76.09 50.06
C GLY A 436 59.18 75.39 51.37
N TRP A 437 59.34 74.06 51.43
CA TRP A 437 59.39 73.32 52.70
C TRP A 437 60.33 72.08 52.75
N GLY A 438 61.43 72.09 51.98
CA GLY A 438 62.65 71.34 52.35
C GLY A 438 62.64 69.81 52.20
N GLY A 439 61.96 69.26 51.20
CA GLY A 439 62.11 67.85 50.77
C GLY A 439 61.74 67.63 49.29
N PRO A 440 62.25 66.57 48.63
CA PRO A 440 61.86 66.23 47.26
C PRO A 440 60.41 65.71 47.19
N LEU A 441 59.70 66.10 46.11
CA LEU A 441 58.34 65.60 45.79
C LEU A 441 58.41 64.19 45.19
N VAL A 442 59.39 63.97 44.30
CA VAL A 442 59.72 62.66 43.74
C VAL A 442 61.19 62.39 44.04
N ASN A 443 61.49 61.22 44.59
CA ASN A 443 62.84 60.78 44.91
C ASN A 443 62.93 59.26 44.82
N PHE A 444 63.54 58.74 43.76
CA PHE A 444 63.79 57.31 43.58
C PHE A 444 65.24 57.07 43.17
N ALA A 445 65.79 55.96 43.64
CA ALA A 445 67.09 55.45 43.23
C ALA A 445 67.12 53.93 43.43
N PHE A 446 67.61 53.21 42.41
CA PHE A 446 67.79 51.76 42.43
C PHE A 446 69.08 51.35 41.72
N ASP A 447 69.67 50.28 42.23
CA ASP A 447 70.78 49.53 41.63
C ASP A 447 70.35 48.09 41.27
N SER A 448 69.09 47.74 41.56
CA SER A 448 68.54 46.40 41.31
C SER A 448 67.01 46.42 41.20
N CYS A 449 66.51 45.44 40.45
CA CYS A 449 65.08 45.18 40.27
C CYS A 449 64.79 43.69 40.51
N ALA A 450 63.78 43.41 41.32
CA ALA A 450 63.28 42.05 41.57
C ALA A 450 62.09 41.74 40.64
N PHE A 451 62.22 40.66 39.87
CA PHE A 451 61.19 40.12 38.99
C PHE A 451 60.51 38.96 39.70
N ALA A 452 59.19 38.90 39.63
CA ALA A 452 58.38 37.79 40.13
C ALA A 452 57.30 37.44 39.10
N ALA A 453 57.48 36.30 38.43
CA ALA A 453 56.53 35.76 37.46
C ALA A 453 55.61 34.74 38.13
N ALA A 454 54.30 34.97 38.04
CA ALA A 454 53.31 34.02 38.52
C ALA A 454 52.06 34.07 37.64
N GLY A 455 51.71 32.94 37.01
CA GLY A 455 50.47 32.79 36.27
C GLY A 455 50.32 33.75 35.07
N GLY A 456 51.40 34.03 34.35
CA GLY A 456 51.41 34.90 33.17
C GLY A 456 51.46 36.40 33.48
N VAL A 457 51.51 36.79 34.75
CA VAL A 457 51.72 38.19 35.17
C VAL A 457 53.14 38.35 35.67
N LEU A 458 53.82 39.39 35.18
CA LEU A 458 55.14 39.79 35.66
C LEU A 458 55.01 40.97 36.61
N ASN A 459 55.59 40.81 37.80
CA ASN A 459 55.70 41.88 38.80
C ASN A 459 57.16 42.27 38.95
N VAL A 460 57.46 43.56 38.78
CA VAL A 460 58.81 44.09 38.94
C VAL A 460 58.82 45.15 40.04
N SER A 461 59.71 44.96 41.00
CA SER A 461 59.94 45.88 42.11
C SER A 461 61.40 46.33 42.05
N CYS A 462 61.62 47.59 41.67
CA CYS A 462 62.94 48.22 41.77
C CYS A 462 63.01 49.03 43.06
N ASP A 463 64.18 49.06 43.69
CA ASP A 463 64.35 49.74 44.98
C ASP A 463 63.94 51.23 44.92
N SER A 464 63.28 51.71 45.96
CA SER A 464 62.80 53.11 46.05
C SER A 464 61.79 53.58 44.99
N VAL A 465 61.39 52.75 44.01
CA VAL A 465 60.25 53.06 43.13
C VAL A 465 58.97 52.92 43.97
N PRO A 466 58.10 53.94 44.00
CA PRO A 466 56.99 54.02 44.95
C PRO A 466 55.81 53.08 44.64
N CYS A 467 55.86 52.34 43.53
CA CYS A 467 54.88 51.32 43.18
C CYS A 467 55.54 50.09 42.56
N GLN A 468 54.88 48.94 42.71
CA GLN A 468 55.24 47.70 42.01
C GLN A 468 54.74 47.80 40.58
N MET A 469 55.65 47.69 39.61
CA MET A 469 55.30 47.67 38.19
C MET A 469 54.72 46.30 37.85
N THR A 470 53.59 46.27 37.15
CA THR A 470 52.94 45.03 36.74
C THR A 470 52.68 45.03 35.24
N GLY A 471 52.72 43.84 34.66
CA GLY A 471 52.52 43.67 33.23
C GLY A 471 52.64 42.22 32.82
N PHE A 472 53.10 41.99 31.61
CA PHE A 472 53.20 40.67 31.00
C PHE A 472 54.62 40.43 30.50
N ILE A 473 54.96 39.16 30.39
CA ILE A 473 56.09 38.66 29.61
C ILE A 473 55.54 37.70 28.58
N ASP A 474 55.96 37.81 27.33
CA ASP A 474 55.51 36.93 26.25
C ASP A 474 56.48 35.76 26.01
N ALA A 475 56.16 34.94 25.00
CA ALA A 475 56.94 33.76 24.65
C ALA A 475 58.31 34.11 24.02
N ASP A 476 58.44 35.31 23.44
CA ASP A 476 59.70 35.81 22.90
C ASP A 476 60.60 36.43 24.00
N ARG A 477 60.14 36.33 25.26
CA ARG A 477 60.76 36.89 26.47
C ARG A 477 60.78 38.42 26.51
N ASP A 478 59.90 39.06 25.74
CA ASP A 478 59.67 40.50 25.81
C ASP A 478 58.75 40.81 26.99
N PHE A 479 59.05 41.86 27.75
CA PHE A 479 58.26 42.30 28.87
C PHE A 479 57.99 43.81 28.82
N ASP A 480 56.80 44.19 29.30
CA ASP A 480 56.38 45.58 29.47
C ASP A 480 55.58 45.66 30.77
N VAL A 481 56.18 46.31 31.77
CA VAL A 481 55.59 46.49 33.10
C VAL A 481 55.49 47.96 33.43
N SER A 482 54.39 48.35 34.06
CA SER A 482 54.22 49.74 34.50
C SER A 482 53.37 49.85 35.75
N CYS A 483 53.46 50.99 36.42
CA CYS A 483 52.55 51.38 37.47
C CYS A 483 52.26 52.88 37.40
N LEU A 484 51.09 53.25 37.92
CA LEU A 484 50.59 54.62 37.97
C LEU A 484 50.20 54.98 39.39
N LEU A 485 50.79 56.05 39.92
CA LEU A 485 50.38 56.67 41.18
C LEU A 485 49.54 57.90 40.86
N GLN A 486 48.26 57.85 41.21
CA GLN A 486 47.33 58.95 40.99
C GLN A 486 47.38 59.97 42.12
N GLY A 487 47.52 61.25 41.78
CA GLY A 487 47.68 62.34 42.73
C GLY A 487 47.36 63.71 42.12
N THR A 488 47.84 64.77 42.78
CA THR A 488 47.91 66.10 42.11
C THR A 488 49.05 66.16 41.09
N CYS A 489 50.07 65.32 41.30
CA CYS A 489 51.08 64.95 40.33
C CYS A 489 50.89 63.45 40.06
N ASP A 490 50.46 63.09 38.86
CA ASP A 490 50.38 61.70 38.44
C ASP A 490 51.78 61.24 38.02
N GLU A 491 52.27 60.18 38.67
CA GLU A 491 53.59 59.60 38.43
C GLU A 491 53.40 58.23 37.78
N SER A 492 53.99 58.04 36.60
CA SER A 492 54.00 56.76 35.90
C SER A 492 55.42 56.24 35.78
N TYR A 493 55.63 55.00 36.22
CA TYR A 493 56.90 54.29 36.13
C TYR A 493 56.71 53.07 35.24
N ALA A 494 57.62 52.86 34.30
CA ALA A 494 57.58 51.73 33.38
C ALA A 494 58.98 51.17 33.14
N LEU A 495 59.06 49.86 32.92
CA LEU A 495 60.25 49.15 32.47
C LEU A 495 59.82 48.21 31.33
N ALA A 496 60.33 48.44 30.12
CA ALA A 496 59.98 47.65 28.95
C ALA A 496 61.24 47.21 28.21
N GLY A 497 61.33 45.94 27.88
CA GLY A 497 62.55 45.33 27.34
C GLY A 497 62.39 43.85 27.03
N ALA A 498 63.51 43.14 26.91
CA ALA A 498 63.57 41.72 26.58
C ALA A 498 64.67 41.02 27.36
N PHE A 499 64.46 39.75 27.70
CA PHE A 499 65.53 38.90 28.20
C PHE A 499 66.44 38.44 27.05
N THR A 500 67.73 38.70 27.17
CA THR A 500 68.76 38.35 26.18
C THR A 500 69.27 36.91 26.34
N ASP A 501 69.19 36.37 27.55
CA ASP A 501 69.36 34.95 27.88
C ASP A 501 68.56 34.61 29.15
N ASP A 502 68.86 33.49 29.82
CA ASP A 502 68.08 33.05 30.99
C ASP A 502 68.25 33.96 32.22
N ASP A 503 69.36 34.71 32.31
CA ASP A 503 69.75 35.47 33.50
C ASP A 503 70.08 36.94 33.20
N THR A 504 69.89 37.40 31.95
CA THR A 504 70.17 38.78 31.53
C THR A 504 69.03 39.39 30.70
N TRP A 505 68.87 40.72 30.80
CA TRP A 505 67.89 41.48 30.03
C TRP A 505 68.39 42.88 29.65
N ASP A 506 67.82 43.41 28.57
CA ASP A 506 67.99 44.79 28.10
C ASP A 506 66.62 45.49 28.11
N ALA A 507 66.50 46.66 28.76
CA ALA A 507 65.23 47.38 28.87
C ALA A 507 65.39 48.90 28.97
N THR A 508 64.32 49.63 28.69
CA THR A 508 64.24 51.08 28.93
C THR A 508 63.34 51.35 30.14
N PHE A 509 63.90 52.02 31.16
CA PHE A 509 63.13 52.55 32.27
C PHE A 509 62.62 53.95 31.95
N THR A 510 61.32 54.19 32.16
CA THR A 510 60.69 55.50 31.92
C THR A 510 59.96 55.96 33.16
N ALA A 511 60.20 57.21 33.58
CA ALA A 511 59.42 57.89 34.61
C ALA A 511 58.76 59.14 34.01
N THR A 512 57.42 59.19 34.02
CA THR A 512 56.63 60.27 33.43
C THR A 512 55.79 60.98 34.49
N PHE A 513 55.77 62.32 34.42
CA PHE A 513 55.10 63.18 35.40
C PHE A 513 54.05 64.07 34.70
N VAL A 514 52.79 63.99 35.12
CA VAL A 514 51.67 64.74 34.53
C VAL A 514 50.84 65.43 35.61
N GLY A 515 50.51 66.71 35.44
CA GLY A 515 49.75 67.50 36.42
C GLY A 515 50.61 68.54 37.15
N ASP A 516 50.32 68.76 38.44
CA ASP A 516 51.01 69.76 39.28
C ASP A 516 52.34 69.22 39.84
N CYS A 517 53.19 68.71 38.94
CA CYS A 517 54.52 68.19 39.25
C CYS A 517 55.58 69.30 39.14
N LEU A 518 55.66 70.18 40.14
CA LEU A 518 56.59 71.34 40.14
C LEU A 518 58.04 70.89 39.89
N ASP A 519 58.63 71.37 38.78
CA ASP A 519 60.03 71.18 38.34
C ASP A 519 60.49 69.72 38.07
N CYS A 520 59.57 68.75 37.96
CA CYS A 520 59.91 67.38 37.56
C CYS A 520 59.94 67.25 36.02
N VAL A 521 60.90 66.47 35.51
CA VAL A 521 61.15 66.25 34.08
C VAL A 521 61.07 64.75 33.81
N ASN A 522 60.39 64.35 32.75
CA ASN A 522 60.31 62.94 32.36
C ASN A 522 61.72 62.35 32.16
N GLN A 523 61.94 61.17 32.73
CA GLN A 523 63.19 60.40 32.60
C GLN A 523 62.98 59.23 31.65
N SER A 524 64.05 58.84 30.96
CA SER A 524 64.11 57.69 30.06
C SER A 524 65.57 57.22 30.03
N ASP A 525 65.83 56.06 30.60
CA ASP A 525 67.16 55.49 30.77
C ASP A 525 67.20 54.07 30.23
N ASP A 526 68.17 53.76 29.37
CA ASP A 526 68.40 52.39 28.89
C ASP A 526 69.28 51.65 29.91
N LEU A 527 68.83 50.47 30.32
CA LEU A 527 69.40 49.66 31.38
C LEU A 527 69.64 48.25 30.88
N THR A 528 70.68 47.64 31.42
CA THR A 528 70.87 46.18 31.37
C THR A 528 70.67 45.61 32.76
N GLY A 529 70.18 44.38 32.86
CA GLY A 529 70.07 43.67 34.13
C GLY A 529 70.71 42.30 34.06
N ALA A 530 71.39 41.91 35.14
CA ALA A 530 71.99 40.59 35.28
C ALA A 530 71.71 40.00 36.67
N ARG A 531 71.36 38.72 36.72
CA ARG A 531 70.97 38.01 37.95
C ARG A 531 72.15 37.69 38.88
#